data_AF-A0A7K4K3X0-F1
#
_entry.id   AF-A0A7K4K3X0-F1
#
_cell.length_a   1.000
_cell.length_b   1.000
_cell.length_c   1.000
_cell.angle_alpha   90.00
_cell.angle_beta   90.00
_cell.angle_gamma   90.00
#
_symmetry.space_group_name_H-M   'P 1'
#
loop_
_entity.id
_entity.type
_entity.pdbx_description
1 polymer ?
#
loop_
_entity_poly.entity_id
_entity_poly.type
_entity_poly.pdbx_seq_one_letter_code
_entity_poly.pdbx_strand_id
1 'polypeptide(L)' 'QYGFNLVMSHPHAVNEIALSLNNKNPRTKALVLELLAAVCLVRGGHEIILAAFDNFKEVTG' A
#
# COMPACT_ATOMS: atom_id res chain seq x y z
N GLN A 1 4.24 -12.80 -12.05
CA GLN A 1 2.85 -12.28 -11.91
C GLN A 1 2.08 -12.89 -10.74
N TYR A 2 2.19 -14.20 -10.46
CA TYR A 2 1.43 -14.85 -9.37
C TYR A 2 1.57 -14.18 -7.99
N GLY A 3 2.79 -13.88 -7.55
CA GLY A 3 3.02 -13.25 -6.24
C GLY A 3 2.40 -11.85 -6.09
N PHE A 4 2.41 -11.05 -7.16
CA PHE A 4 1.79 -9.72 -7.15
C PHE A 4 0.27 -9.80 -6.98
N ASN A 5 -0.36 -10.74 -7.68
CA ASN A 5 -1.80 -10.97 -7.55
C ASN A 5 -2.17 -11.47 -6.14
N LEU A 6 -1.31 -12.28 -5.51
CA LEU A 6 -1.51 -12.72 -4.11
C LEU A 6 -1.43 -11.53 -3.13
N VAL A 7 -0.52 -10.59 -3.34
CA VAL A 7 -0.43 -9.38 -2.51
C VAL A 7 -1.68 -8.51 -2.68
N MET A 8 -2.15 -8.32 -3.91
CA MET A 8 -3.34 -7.51 -4.17
C MET A 8 -4.64 -8.13 -3.65
N SER A 9 -4.75 -9.46 -3.64
CA SER A 9 -5.92 -10.16 -3.12
C SER A 9 -5.87 -10.40 -1.62
N HIS A 10 -4.70 -10.27 -0.98
CA HIS A 10 -4.57 -10.41 0.45
C HIS A 10 -5.18 -9.19 1.17
N PRO A 11 -6.16 -9.40 2.08
CA PRO A 11 -7.00 -8.33 2.62
C PRO A 11 -6.25 -7.23 3.38
N HIS A 12 -5.05 -7.54 3.88
CA HIS A 12 -4.26 -6.61 4.70
C HIS A 12 -2.92 -6.22 4.07
N ALA A 13 -2.46 -6.85 2.99
CA ALA A 13 -1.06 -6.71 2.59
C ALA A 13 -0.74 -5.28 2.13
N VAL A 14 -1.63 -4.65 1.34
CA VAL A 14 -1.44 -3.27 0.89
C VAL A 14 -1.64 -2.28 2.05
N ASN A 15 -2.54 -2.57 2.99
CA ASN A 15 -2.75 -1.72 4.19
C ASN A 15 -1.49 -1.67 5.05
N GLU A 16 -0.84 -2.81 5.32
CA GLU A 16 0.41 -2.86 6.08
C GLU A 16 1.57 -2.14 5.36
N ILE A 17 1.61 -2.21 4.03
CA ILE A 17 2.55 -1.43 3.23
C ILE A 17 2.28 0.07 3.41
N ALA A 18 1.02 0.51 3.37
CA ALA A 18 0.66 1.91 3.61
C ALA A 18 1.01 2.38 5.03
N LEU A 19 0.73 1.58 6.07
CA LEU A 19 1.08 1.87 7.46
C LEU A 19 2.59 2.03 7.66
N SER A 20 3.40 1.35 6.85
CA SER A 20 4.86 1.48 6.86
C SER A 20 5.36 2.90 6.48
N LEU A 21 4.50 3.79 5.95
CA LEU A 21 4.80 5.22 5.78
C LEU A 21 5.11 5.95 7.10
N ASN A 22 4.70 5.40 8.25
CA ASN A 22 5.02 5.95 9.57
C ASN A 22 6.47 5.71 10.01
N ASN A 23 7.23 4.89 9.27
CA ASN A 23 8.63 4.66 9.60
C ASN A 23 9.44 5.97 9.53
N LYS A 24 10.33 6.21 10.50
CA LYS A 24 11.14 7.45 10.56
C LYS A 24 12.17 7.56 9.44
N ASN A 25 12.58 6.45 8.84
CA ASN A 25 13.60 6.42 7.80
C ASN A 25 13.05 6.92 6.45
N PRO A 26 13.56 8.03 5.88
CA PRO A 26 13.11 8.56 4.59
C PRO A 26 13.24 7.55 3.44
N ARG A 27 14.26 6.68 3.48
CA ARG A 27 14.46 5.64 2.46
C ARG A 27 13.33 4.62 2.47
N THR A 28 12.85 4.25 3.66
CA THR A 28 11.69 3.35 3.79
C THR A 28 10.44 4.01 3.22
N LYS A 29 10.21 5.29 3.54
CA LYS A 29 9.05 6.02 3.00
C LYS A 29 9.08 6.09 1.46
N ALA A 30 10.24 6.37 0.87
CA ALA A 30 10.39 6.40 -0.58
C ALA A 30 10.04 5.04 -1.22
N LEU A 31 10.59 3.95 -0.68
CA LEU A 31 10.31 2.60 -1.19
C LEU A 31 8.83 2.21 -1.04
N VAL A 32 8.19 2.60 0.07
CA VAL A 32 6.74 2.38 0.26
C VAL A 32 5.93 3.13 -0.80
N LEU A 33 6.26 4.40 -1.07
CA LEU A 33 5.57 5.17 -2.11
C LEU A 33 5.79 4.58 -3.51
N GLU A 34 6.98 4.09 -3.82
CA GLU A 34 7.28 3.40 -5.10
C GLU A 34 6.44 2.13 -5.26
N LEU A 35 6.33 1.31 -4.20
CA LEU A 35 5.50 0.10 -4.19
C LEU A 35 4.01 0.41 -4.37
N LEU A 36 3.49 1.38 -3.62
CA LEU A 36 2.09 1.80 -3.70
C LEU A 36 1.76 2.41 -5.07
N ALA A 37 2.68 3.19 -5.66
CA ALA A 37 2.52 3.71 -7.02
C ALA A 37 2.45 2.59 -8.06
N ALA A 38 3.29 1.56 -7.95
CA ALA A 38 3.24 0.40 -8.84
C ALA A 38 1.91 -0.36 -8.75
N VAL A 39 1.35 -0.50 -7.54
CA VAL A 39 0.02 -1.09 -7.34
C VAL A 39 -1.08 -0.18 -7.92
N CYS A 40 -0.99 1.13 -7.74
CA CYS A 40 -1.98 2.10 -8.25
C CYS A 40 -2.16 2.03 -9.78
N LEU A 41 -1.09 1.72 -10.51
CA LEU A 41 -1.07 1.73 -11.98
C LEU A 41 -1.67 0.47 -12.65
N VAL A 42 -1.97 -0.59 -11.90
CA VAL A 42 -2.59 -1.80 -12.46
C VAL A 42 -4.12 -1.75 -12.41
N ARG A 43 -4.79 -2.54 -13.25
CA ARG A 43 -6.26 -2.64 -13.26
C ARG A 43 -6.79 -3.05 -11.87
N GLY A 44 -7.71 -2.25 -11.32
CA GLY A 44 -8.29 -2.47 -9.98
C GLY A 44 -7.40 -2.04 -8.81
N GLY A 45 -6.16 -1.62 -9.06
CA GLY A 45 -5.23 -1.20 -8.02
C GLY A 45 -5.58 0.13 -7.36
N HIS A 46 -6.21 1.05 -8.11
CA HIS A 46 -6.60 2.36 -7.58
C HIS A 46 -7.58 2.26 -6.39
N GLU A 47 -8.58 1.38 -6.46
CA GLU A 47 -9.54 1.16 -5.37
C GLU A 47 -8.86 0.57 -4.12
N ILE A 48 -7.92 -0.36 -4.33
CA ILE A 48 -7.12 -0.96 -3.25
C ILE A 48 -6.26 0.10 -2.54
N ILE A 49 -5.64 1.01 -3.30
CA ILE A 49 -4.83 2.09 -2.74
C ILE A 49 -5.68 3.06 -1.93
N LEU A 50 -6.85 3.46 -2.44
CA LEU A 50 -7.77 4.32 -1.68
C LEU A 50 -8.19 3.68 -0.36
N ALA A 51 -8.62 2.41 -0.40
CA ALA A 51 -9.01 1.68 0.81
C ALA A 51 -7.85 1.54 1.82
N ALA A 52 -6.62 1.35 1.34
CA ALA A 52 -5.43 1.31 2.20
C ALA A 52 -5.16 2.65 2.88
N PHE A 53 -5.38 3.79 2.19
CA PHE A 53 -5.22 5.11 2.78
C PHE A 53 -6.40 5.51 3.69
N ASP A 54 -7.61 5.02 3.44
CA ASP A 54 -8.73 5.15 4.39
C ASP A 54 -8.40 4.43 5.70
N ASN A 55 -7.91 3.19 5.63
CA ASN A 55 -7.42 2.45 6.79
C ASN A 55 -6.25 3.17 7.49
N PHE A 56 -5.28 3.68 6.72
CA PHE A 56 -4.18 4.47 7.27
C PHE A 56 -4.71 5.66 8.08
N LYS A 57 -5.68 6.42 7.54
CA LYS A 57 -6.30 7.56 8.24
C LYS A 57 -7.00 7.13 9.53
N GLU A 58 -7.75 6.04 9.53
CA GLU A 58 -8.45 5.55 10.74
C GLU A 58 -7.48 5.07 11.84
N VAL A 59 -6.35 4.47 11.45
CA VAL A 59 -5.39 3.90 12.40
C VAL A 59 -4.37 4.93 12.90
N THR A 60 -4.09 5.97 12.11
CA THR A 60 -2.99 6.93 12.39
C THR A 60 -3.46 8.35 12.68
N GLY A 61 -4.70 8.70 12.33
CA GLY A 61 -5.34 9.97 12.67
C GLY A 61 -5.83 9.99 14.11
#